data_AF-A0A933R6U0-F1
#
_entry.id   AF-A0A933R6U0-F1
#
_cell.length_a   1.000
_cell.length_b   1.000
_cell.length_c   1.000
_cell.angle_alpha   90.00
_cell.angle_beta   90.00
_cell.angle_gamma   90.00
#
_symmetry.space_group_name_H-M   'P 1'
#
loop_
_entity.id
_entity.type
_entity.pdbx_description
1 polymer ?
#
loop_
_entity_poly.entity_id
_entity_poly.type
_entity_poly.pdbx_seq_one_letter_code
_entity_poly.pdbx_strand_id
1 'polypeptide(L)' 'MVCLCRGVSGRKVERAISHGASTVDEVGDVCQAGTSCGTCRETIHEMLLARVAVRPRPSFA' A
#
# COMPACT_ATOMS: atom_id res chain seq x y z
N MET A 1 0.88 -9.87 -9.18
CA MET A 1 0.42 -9.96 -7.76
C MET A 1 1.41 -9.20 -6.89
N VAL A 2 0.98 -8.59 -5.79
CA VAL A 2 1.85 -7.74 -4.94
C VAL A 2 2.30 -8.48 -3.68
N CYS A 3 1.39 -9.12 -2.94
CA CYS A 3 1.76 -9.96 -1.80
C CYS A 3 1.47 -11.43 -2.11
N LEU A 4 2.51 -12.25 -2.20
CA LEU A 4 2.40 -13.71 -2.32
C LEU A 4 1.86 -14.35 -1.03
N CYS A 5 2.37 -13.90 0.12
CA CYS A 5 2.08 -14.46 1.44
C CYS A 5 0.58 -14.39 1.81
N ARG A 6 -0.15 -13.38 1.31
CA ARG A 6 -1.59 -13.18 1.57
C ARG A 6 -2.45 -13.07 0.31
N GLY A 7 -1.89 -13.40 -0.87
CA GLY A 7 -2.61 -13.34 -2.14
C GLY A 7 -3.15 -11.95 -2.50
N VAL A 8 -2.43 -10.88 -2.17
CA VAL A 8 -2.88 -9.50 -2.44
C VAL A 8 -2.47 -9.10 -3.85
N SER A 9 -3.44 -8.67 -4.66
CA SER A 9 -3.20 -8.14 -6.00
C SER A 9 -2.96 -6.63 -5.98
N GLY A 10 -2.30 -6.10 -7.02
CA GLY A 10 -2.06 -4.66 -7.16
C GLY A 10 -3.35 -3.85 -7.14
N ARG A 11 -4.42 -4.37 -7.76
CA ARG A 11 -5.75 -3.75 -7.72
C ARG A 11 -6.32 -3.62 -6.31
N LYS A 12 -6.03 -4.57 -5.41
CA LYS A 12 -6.46 -4.51 -4.01
C LYS A 12 -5.70 -3.41 -3.25
N VAL A 13 -4.39 -3.29 -3.52
CA VAL A 13 -3.56 -2.19 -3.01
C VAL A 13 -4.05 -0.84 -3.53
N GLU A 14 -4.26 -0.68 -4.84
CA GLU A 14 -4.81 0.54 -5.43
C GLU A 14 -6.15 0.94 -4.84
N ARG A 15 -7.02 -0.05 -4.56
CA ARG A 15 -8.29 0.18 -3.89
C ARG A 15 -8.08 0.71 -2.48
N ALA A 16 -7.17 0.15 -1.69
CA ALA A 16 -6.84 0.68 -0.36
C ALA A 16 -6.31 2.11 -0.44
N ILE A 17 -5.45 2.42 -1.40
CA ILE A 17 -4.95 3.78 -1.64
C ILE A 17 -6.11 4.72 -2.02
N SER A 18 -7.03 4.29 -2.88
CA SER A 18 -8.24 5.06 -3.21
C SER A 18 -9.18 5.26 -2.02
N HIS A 19 -9.19 4.35 -1.06
CA HIS A 19 -9.96 4.47 0.18
C HIS A 19 -9.32 5.41 1.20
N GLY A 20 -8.09 5.90 0.95
CA GLY A 20 -7.41 6.87 1.80
C GLY A 20 -6.08 6.39 2.38
N ALA A 21 -5.67 5.13 2.13
CA ALA A 21 -4.39 4.64 2.60
C ALA A 21 -3.24 5.42 1.93
N SER A 22 -2.40 6.03 2.76
CA SER A 22 -1.30 6.90 2.35
C SER A 22 0.05 6.33 2.75
N THR A 23 0.06 5.31 3.62
CA THR A 23 1.26 4.62 4.10
C THR A 23 1.21 3.12 3.85
N VAL A 24 2.39 2.48 3.83
CA VAL A 24 2.49 1.02 3.70
C VAL A 24 1.80 0.31 4.87
N ASP A 25 1.80 0.93 6.05
CA ASP A 25 1.16 0.38 7.25
C ASP A 25 -0.36 0.43 7.14
N GLU A 26 -0.96 1.54 6.69
CA GLU A 26 -2.41 1.61 6.42
C GLU A 26 -2.83 0.64 5.31
N VAL A 27 -2.03 0.50 4.25
CA VAL A 27 -2.26 -0.54 3.24
C VAL A 27 -2.14 -1.93 3.88
N GLY A 28 -1.21 -2.10 4.81
CA GLY A 28 -1.06 -3.29 5.62
C GLY A 28 -2.26 -3.58 6.50
N ASP A 29 -2.90 -2.59 7.12
CA ASP A 29 -4.09 -2.80 7.92
C ASP A 29 -5.31 -3.16 7.06
N VAL A 30 -5.49 -2.49 5.91
CA VAL A 30 -6.64 -2.69 5.03
C VAL A 30 -6.51 -3.97 4.19
N CYS A 31 -5.33 -4.20 3.60
CA CYS A 31 -5.10 -5.30 2.68
C CYS A 31 -4.45 -6.51 3.35
N GLN A 32 -4.00 -6.35 4.60
CA GLN A 32 -3.11 -7.27 5.29
C GLN A 32 -1.72 -7.44 4.65
N ALA A 33 -1.42 -6.73 3.56
CA ALA A 33 -0.18 -6.89 2.82
C ALA A 33 1.03 -6.38 3.61
N GLY A 34 2.17 -7.09 3.56
CA GLY A 34 3.41 -6.63 4.20
C GLY A 34 3.56 -7.00 5.68
N THR A 35 2.53 -7.54 6.32
CA THR A 35 2.54 -7.91 7.77
C THR A 35 3.18 -9.28 8.08
N SER A 36 3.68 -10.01 7.08
CA SER A 36 4.26 -11.36 7.25
C SER A 36 5.72 -11.40 6.78
N CYS A 37 5.94 -11.63 5.49
CA CYS A 37 7.29 -11.74 4.90
C CYS A 37 7.95 -10.38 4.61
N GLY A 38 7.19 -9.28 4.61
CA GLY A 38 7.71 -7.92 4.41
C GLY A 38 8.12 -7.56 2.97
N THR A 39 8.39 -8.53 2.09
CA THR A 39 8.92 -8.30 0.73
C THR A 39 8.04 -7.40 -0.14
N CYS A 40 6.72 -7.43 0.06
CA CYS A 40 5.80 -6.59 -0.71
C CYS A 40 5.71 -5.14 -0.20
N ARG A 41 6.37 -4.78 0.92
CA ARG A 41 6.35 -3.43 1.47
C ARG A 41 7.00 -2.42 0.53
N GLU A 42 8.12 -2.78 -0.10
CA GLU A 42 8.80 -1.92 -1.08
C GLU A 42 7.92 -1.68 -2.31
N THR A 43 7.31 -2.72 -2.87
CA THR A 43 6.37 -2.59 -3.99
C THR A 43 5.16 -1.70 -3.63
N ILE A 44 4.60 -1.86 -2.43
CA ILE A 44 3.50 -1.01 -1.95
C ILE A 44 3.96 0.45 -1.82
N HIS A 45 5.18 0.67 -1.32
CA HIS A 45 5.77 2.01 -1.21
C HIS A 45 5.95 2.65 -2.59
N GLU A 46 6.45 1.92 -3.59
CA GLU A 46 6.55 2.42 -4.97
C GLU A 46 5.17 2.75 -5.56
N MET A 47 4.16 1.92 -5.34
CA MET A 47 2.78 2.18 -5.78
C MET A 47 2.19 3.43 -5.11
N LEU A 48 2.49 3.65 -3.83
CA LEU A 48 2.10 4.87 -3.10
C LEU A 48 2.82 6.09 -3.68
N LEU A 49 4.14 6.03 -3.92
CA LEU A 49 4.91 7.12 -4.51
C LEU A 49 4.39 7.50 -5.90
N ALA A 50 4.11 6.50 -6.74
CA ALA A 50 3.52 6.71 -8.07
C ALA A 50 2.14 7.40 -8.01
N ARG A 51 1.37 7.17 -6.93
CA ARG A 51 0.08 7.84 -6.66
C ARG A 51 0.22 9.23 -6.04
N VAL A 52 1.17 9.43 -5.12
CA VAL A 52 1.41 10.70 -4.41
C VAL A 52 1.90 11.79 -5.35
N ALA A 53 2.58 11.43 -6.45
CA ALA A 53 2.89 12.37 -7.53
C ALA A 53 1.66 13.14 -8.08
N VAL A 54 0.44 12.67 -7.80
CA VAL A 54 -0.82 13.31 -8.22
C VAL A 54 -1.53 14.06 -7.07
N ARG A 55 -1.17 13.88 -5.79
CA ARG A 55 -1.76 14.68 -4.70
C ARG A 55 -0.94 14.69 -3.40
N PRO A 56 -0.50 15.85 -2.91
CA PRO A 56 0.12 15.97 -1.60
C PRO A 56 -0.97 16.07 -0.51
N ARG A 57 -0.98 15.13 0.44
CA ARG A 57 -1.62 15.33 1.75
C ARG A 57 -0.60 14.93 2.83
N PRO A 58 0.20 15.87 3.35
CA PRO A 58 1.06 15.59 4.48
C PRO A 58 0.23 15.68 5.76
N SER A 59 0.26 14.62 6.56
CA SER A 59 -0.07 14.68 7.98
C SER A 59 0.72 13.59 8.70
N PHE A 60 2.01 13.88 8.89
CA PHE A 60 2.79 13.29 9.98
C PHE A 60 2.26 13.94 11.27
N ALA A 61 1.45 13.19 12.01
CA ALA A 61 1.08 13.48 13.40
C ALA A 61 1.32 12.19 14.18
#